data_AF-A0A261QLD2-F1
#
_entry.id   AF-A0A261QLD2-F1
#
_cell.length_a   1.000
_cell.length_b   1.000
_cell.length_c   1.000
_cell.angle_alpha   90.00
_cell.angle_beta   90.00
_cell.angle_gamma   90.00
#
_symmetry.space_group_name_H-M   'P 1'
#
loop_
_entity.id
_entity.type
_entity.pdbx_description
1 polymer ?
#
loop_
_entity_poly.entity_id
_entity_poly.type
_entity_poly.pdbx_seq_one_letter_code
_entity_poly.pdbx_strand_id
1 'polypeptide(L)'
;MKIGQSPFQPIIPKLGKKEKIADTEATVLQQLTDSKQAIKETIQRQIAEIEEARTDMGEDDPKAQRLIENFKNGEKLTPEEMAYVRKNAPGIIDYIDRITREREVIELSMKMAPTKTDVQMVAFRASKQIEKHQNPEEREIRAKHLADAKHEYEQTDEYKEKPNSPLEKQEKPATISYKPNQKQSIEMAKVAYEQVKPQKKENTIQYDQ
;
A
#
# COMPACT_ATOMS: atom_id res chain seq x y z
N MET A 1 5.11 -94.56 63.39
CA MET A 1 5.24 -95.49 62.25
C MET A 1 4.39 -94.99 61.09
N LYS A 2 5.02 -94.91 59.91
CA LYS A 2 4.49 -94.80 58.53
C LYS A 2 3.65 -93.57 58.14
N ILE A 3 4.35 -92.55 57.63
CA ILE A 3 3.85 -91.47 56.77
C ILE A 3 3.77 -92.04 55.34
N GLY A 4 2.57 -92.07 54.74
CA GLY A 4 2.34 -92.47 53.36
C GLY A 4 2.39 -91.26 52.42
N GLN A 5 3.38 -91.23 51.52
CA GLN A 5 3.47 -90.28 50.41
C GLN A 5 2.48 -90.66 49.31
N SER A 6 1.61 -89.74 48.89
CA SER A 6 0.87 -89.85 47.62
C SER A 6 1.67 -89.23 46.48
N PRO A 7 1.68 -89.83 45.27
CA PRO A 7 2.45 -89.31 44.14
C PRO A 7 1.78 -88.06 43.52
N PHE A 8 2.62 -87.07 43.26
CA PHE A 8 2.28 -85.83 42.56
C PHE A 8 2.04 -86.12 41.07
N GLN A 9 0.88 -85.77 40.53
CA GLN A 9 0.67 -85.74 39.07
C GLN A 9 0.92 -84.32 38.54
N PRO A 10 1.77 -84.12 37.51
CA PRO A 10 1.95 -82.81 36.92
C PRO A 10 0.74 -82.46 36.03
N ILE A 11 0.14 -81.30 36.31
CA ILE A 11 -0.85 -80.65 35.46
C ILE A 11 -0.14 -80.25 34.18
N ILE A 12 -0.50 -80.85 33.05
CA ILE A 12 -0.12 -80.35 31.71
C ILE A 12 -1.18 -79.34 31.28
N PRO A 13 -0.89 -78.03 31.21
CA PRO A 13 -1.80 -77.09 30.59
C PRO A 13 -1.82 -77.35 29.08
N LYS A 14 -2.99 -77.68 28.53
CA LYS A 14 -3.19 -77.75 27.08
C LYS A 14 -2.89 -76.39 26.46
N LEU A 15 -1.90 -76.36 25.56
CA LEU A 15 -1.45 -75.18 24.83
C LEU A 15 -2.48 -74.81 23.74
N GLY A 16 -3.60 -74.21 24.13
CA GLY A 16 -4.54 -73.55 23.22
C GLY A 16 -4.03 -72.15 22.85
N LYS A 17 -3.00 -72.05 22.01
CA LYS A 17 -2.48 -70.77 21.47
C LYS A 17 -2.18 -70.92 19.99
N LYS A 18 -3.21 -71.04 19.15
CA LYS A 18 -3.07 -70.85 17.70
C LYS A 18 -4.17 -70.02 17.04
N GLU A 19 -5.33 -69.81 17.68
CA GLU A 19 -6.40 -68.97 17.10
C GLU A 19 -6.28 -67.47 17.42
N LYS A 20 -5.81 -67.07 18.61
CA LYS A 20 -5.80 -65.65 19.02
C LYS A 20 -4.74 -64.76 18.38
N ILE A 21 -3.74 -65.31 17.69
CA ILE A 21 -2.63 -64.52 17.13
C ILE A 21 -2.98 -63.99 15.73
N ALA A 22 -3.71 -64.78 14.94
CA ALA A 22 -4.15 -64.41 13.59
C ALA A 22 -5.16 -63.25 13.60
N ASP A 23 -6.07 -63.23 14.58
CA ASP A 23 -7.06 -62.14 14.72
C ASP A 23 -6.41 -60.81 15.11
N THR A 24 -5.37 -60.81 15.96
CA THR A 24 -4.60 -59.60 16.29
C THR A 24 -3.80 -59.07 15.11
N GLU A 25 -3.18 -59.93 14.30
CA GLU A 25 -2.44 -59.50 13.11
C GLU A 25 -3.38 -58.96 12.03
N ALA A 26 -4.52 -59.61 11.80
CA ALA A 26 -5.56 -59.13 10.88
C ALA A 26 -6.16 -57.79 11.33
N THR A 27 -6.38 -57.61 12.64
CA THR A 27 -6.89 -56.35 13.20
C THR A 27 -5.88 -55.21 13.04
N VAL A 28 -4.59 -55.47 13.28
CA VAL A 28 -3.53 -54.45 13.11
C VAL A 28 -3.33 -54.08 11.64
N LEU A 29 -3.38 -55.06 10.73
CA LEU A 29 -3.34 -54.81 9.28
C LEU A 29 -4.53 -53.96 8.82
N GLN A 30 -5.74 -54.24 9.31
CA GLN A 30 -6.94 -53.45 9.01
C GLN A 30 -6.82 -52.02 9.56
N GLN A 31 -6.32 -51.87 10.79
CA GLN A 31 -6.11 -50.55 11.41
C GLN A 31 -5.08 -49.70 10.65
N LEU A 32 -4.04 -50.34 10.10
CA LEU A 32 -3.03 -49.70 9.25
C LEU A 32 -3.59 -49.31 7.88
N THR A 33 -4.45 -50.13 7.27
CA THR A 33 -5.11 -49.78 6.01
C THR A 33 -6.08 -48.61 6.19
N ASP A 34 -6.86 -48.63 7.26
CA ASP A 34 -7.83 -47.57 7.57
C ASP A 34 -7.10 -46.25 7.90
N SER A 35 -6.00 -46.31 8.67
CA SER A 35 -5.16 -45.14 8.96
C SER A 35 -4.50 -44.57 7.70
N LYS A 36 -4.00 -45.43 6.81
CA LYS A 36 -3.41 -45.01 5.52
C LYS A 36 -4.47 -44.37 4.63
N GLN A 37 -5.69 -44.87 4.64
CA GLN A 37 -6.80 -44.31 3.88
C GLN A 37 -7.26 -42.96 4.44
N ALA A 38 -7.38 -42.83 5.76
CA ALA A 38 -7.69 -41.55 6.41
C ALA A 38 -6.62 -40.48 6.13
N ILE A 39 -5.33 -40.86 6.16
CA ILE A 39 -4.24 -39.95 5.79
C ILE A 39 -4.34 -39.55 4.31
N LYS A 40 -4.63 -40.50 3.41
CA LYS A 40 -4.80 -40.22 1.98
C LYS A 40 -5.96 -39.23 1.73
N GLU A 41 -7.09 -39.43 2.38
CA GLU A 41 -8.25 -38.51 2.28
C GLU A 41 -7.93 -37.12 2.82
N THR A 42 -7.20 -37.05 3.94
CA THR A 42 -6.76 -35.76 4.52
C THR A 42 -5.83 -35.01 3.55
N ILE A 43 -4.85 -35.71 2.97
CA ILE A 43 -3.93 -35.11 1.99
C ILE A 43 -4.69 -34.66 0.74
N GLN A 44 -5.64 -35.47 0.23
CA GLN A 44 -6.44 -35.10 -0.93
C GLN A 44 -7.30 -33.86 -0.66
N ARG A 45 -7.88 -33.74 0.53
CA ARG A 45 -8.64 -32.55 0.92
C ARG A 45 -7.75 -31.31 0.99
N GLN A 46 -6.55 -31.42 1.56
CA GLN A 46 -5.59 -30.30 1.62
C GLN A 46 -5.12 -29.88 0.23
N ILE A 47 -4.90 -30.81 -0.69
CA ILE A 47 -4.53 -30.49 -2.08
C ILE A 47 -5.68 -29.74 -2.76
N ALA A 48 -6.92 -30.23 -2.62
CA ALA A 48 -8.08 -29.55 -3.20
C ALA A 48 -8.28 -28.14 -2.64
N GLU A 49 -8.08 -27.94 -1.34
CA GLU A 49 -8.16 -26.61 -0.69
C GLU A 49 -7.06 -25.67 -1.18
N ILE A 50 -5.83 -26.17 -1.38
CA ILE A 50 -4.74 -25.40 -1.97
C ILE A 50 -5.04 -25.05 -3.43
N GLU A 51 -5.53 -26.00 -4.22
CA GLU A 51 -5.90 -25.77 -5.62
C GLU A 51 -7.04 -24.73 -5.72
N GLU A 52 -8.07 -24.83 -4.86
CA GLU A 52 -9.14 -23.84 -4.78
C GLU A 52 -8.60 -22.45 -4.43
N ALA A 53 -7.73 -22.34 -3.42
CA ALA A 53 -7.11 -21.05 -3.07
C ALA A 53 -6.26 -20.47 -4.23
N ARG A 54 -5.58 -21.31 -5.01
CA ARG A 54 -4.82 -20.88 -6.20
C ARG A 54 -5.74 -20.38 -7.31
N THR A 55 -6.84 -21.10 -7.58
CA THR A 55 -7.85 -20.65 -8.54
C THR A 55 -8.50 -19.33 -8.10
N ASP A 56 -8.75 -19.17 -6.79
CA ASP A 56 -9.40 -17.98 -6.24
C ASP A 56 -8.53 -16.72 -6.37
N MET A 57 -7.21 -16.91 -6.36
CA MET A 57 -6.21 -15.86 -6.63
C MET A 57 -5.95 -15.63 -8.12
N GLY A 58 -6.60 -16.38 -9.00
CA GLY A 58 -6.42 -16.30 -10.45
C GLY A 58 -5.11 -16.88 -10.95
N GLU A 59 -4.46 -17.79 -10.19
CA GLU A 59 -3.16 -18.33 -10.58
C GLU A 59 -3.21 -19.17 -11.86
N ASP A 60 -4.39 -19.67 -12.23
CA ASP A 60 -4.58 -20.53 -13.40
C ASP A 60 -5.00 -19.76 -14.67
N ASP A 61 -5.25 -18.44 -14.56
CA ASP A 61 -5.62 -17.58 -15.68
C ASP A 61 -4.54 -16.50 -15.93
N PRO A 62 -3.72 -16.65 -16.99
CA PRO A 62 -2.65 -15.69 -17.31
C PRO A 62 -3.15 -14.26 -17.57
N LYS A 63 -4.38 -14.11 -18.06
CA LYS A 63 -4.97 -12.79 -18.29
C LYS A 63 -5.40 -12.16 -16.97
N ALA A 64 -5.98 -12.93 -16.05
CA ALA A 64 -6.31 -12.43 -14.72
C ALA A 64 -5.05 -11.99 -13.96
N GLN A 65 -3.98 -12.81 -14.01
CA GLN A 65 -2.68 -12.46 -13.41
C GLN A 65 -2.13 -11.15 -13.96
N ARG A 66 -2.11 -10.99 -15.29
CA ARG A 66 -1.62 -9.75 -15.92
C ARG A 66 -2.42 -8.53 -15.49
N LEU A 67 -3.74 -8.64 -15.39
CA LEU A 67 -4.58 -7.54 -14.90
C LEU A 67 -4.28 -7.22 -13.43
N ILE A 68 -4.10 -8.23 -12.59
CA ILE A 68 -3.73 -8.05 -11.19
C ILE A 68 -2.34 -7.39 -11.08
N GLU A 69 -1.37 -7.79 -11.90
CA GLU A 69 -0.04 -7.17 -11.96
C GLU A 69 -0.09 -5.70 -12.39
N ASN A 70 -0.83 -5.41 -13.45
CA ASN A 70 -1.08 -4.04 -13.90
C ASN A 70 -1.67 -3.19 -12.77
N PHE A 71 -2.67 -3.72 -12.06
CA PHE A 71 -3.25 -3.08 -10.89
C PHE A 71 -2.20 -2.86 -9.79
N LYS A 72 -1.42 -3.88 -9.43
CA LYS A 72 -0.32 -3.75 -8.44
C LYS A 72 0.74 -2.72 -8.86
N ASN A 73 0.89 -2.47 -10.16
CA ASN A 73 1.77 -1.45 -10.71
C ASN A 73 1.19 -0.03 -10.70
N GLY A 74 -0.04 0.14 -10.21
CA GLY A 74 -0.69 1.43 -10.04
C GLY A 74 -1.77 1.72 -11.09
N GLU A 75 -1.96 0.88 -12.10
CA GLU A 75 -2.94 1.11 -13.16
C GLU A 75 -4.37 0.90 -12.64
N LYS A 76 -5.33 1.69 -13.16
CA LYS A 76 -6.75 1.43 -12.93
C LYS A 76 -7.20 0.30 -13.83
N LEU A 77 -7.97 -0.62 -13.26
CA LEU A 77 -8.72 -1.59 -14.04
C LEU A 77 -9.99 -0.93 -14.59
N THR A 78 -10.23 -1.11 -15.89
CA THR A 78 -11.48 -0.73 -16.52
C THR A 78 -12.64 -1.59 -15.99
N PRO A 79 -13.91 -1.16 -16.14
CA PRO A 79 -15.05 -1.95 -15.70
C PRO A 79 -15.09 -3.37 -16.32
N GLU A 80 -14.64 -3.51 -17.57
CA GLU A 80 -14.56 -4.81 -18.26
C GLU A 80 -13.45 -5.70 -17.68
N GLU A 81 -12.29 -5.12 -17.37
CA GLU A 81 -11.17 -5.83 -16.73
C GLU A 81 -11.53 -6.24 -15.30
N MET A 82 -12.17 -5.37 -14.53
CA MET A 82 -12.69 -5.69 -13.20
C MET A 82 -13.70 -6.84 -13.24
N ALA A 83 -14.60 -6.86 -14.23
CA ALA A 83 -15.54 -7.97 -14.42
C ALA A 83 -14.81 -9.27 -14.76
N TYR A 84 -13.73 -9.20 -15.54
CA TYR A 84 -12.89 -10.35 -15.86
C TYR A 84 -12.19 -10.90 -14.62
N VAL A 85 -11.56 -10.05 -13.81
CA VAL A 85 -10.90 -10.46 -12.56
C VAL A 85 -11.93 -11.04 -11.60
N ARG A 86 -13.13 -10.47 -11.50
CA ARG A 86 -14.18 -10.99 -10.58
C ARG A 86 -14.62 -12.40 -10.93
N LYS A 87 -14.56 -12.78 -12.21
CA LYS A 87 -14.94 -14.11 -12.68
C LYS A 87 -13.81 -15.13 -12.46
N ASN A 88 -12.56 -14.73 -12.66
CA ASN A 88 -11.42 -15.67 -12.75
C ASN A 88 -10.47 -15.59 -11.54
N ALA A 89 -10.60 -14.58 -10.68
CA ALA A 89 -9.82 -14.38 -9.45
C ALA A 89 -10.70 -13.70 -8.37
N PRO A 90 -11.78 -14.34 -7.87
CA PRO A 90 -12.69 -13.71 -6.93
C PRO A 90 -12.01 -13.29 -5.60
N GLY A 91 -11.04 -14.06 -5.11
CA GLY A 91 -10.38 -13.85 -3.82
C GLY A 91 -9.60 -12.54 -3.70
N ILE A 92 -9.18 -11.94 -4.82
CA ILE A 92 -8.44 -10.67 -4.81
C ILE A 92 -9.35 -9.43 -4.94
N ILE A 93 -10.65 -9.61 -5.21
CA ILE A 93 -11.56 -8.49 -5.52
C ILE A 93 -11.70 -7.51 -4.37
N ASP A 94 -11.88 -8.01 -3.14
CA ASP A 94 -12.02 -7.14 -1.96
C ASP A 94 -10.77 -6.28 -1.73
N TYR A 95 -9.61 -6.82 -2.07
CA TYR A 95 -8.35 -6.11 -2.00
C TYR A 95 -8.28 -4.99 -3.04
N ILE A 96 -8.59 -5.31 -4.30
CA ILE A 96 -8.61 -4.36 -5.42
C ILE A 96 -9.61 -3.23 -5.16
N ASP A 97 -10.83 -3.57 -4.74
CA ASP A 97 -11.89 -2.61 -4.45
C ASP A 97 -11.50 -1.64 -3.34
N ARG A 98 -10.81 -2.13 -2.29
CA ARG A 98 -10.35 -1.28 -1.18
C ARG A 98 -9.38 -0.21 -1.67
N ILE A 99 -8.35 -0.62 -2.41
CA ILE A 99 -7.34 0.31 -2.93
C ILE A 99 -7.94 1.25 -3.97
N THR A 100 -8.84 0.76 -4.83
CA THR A 100 -9.56 1.59 -5.80
C THR A 100 -10.37 2.69 -5.10
N ARG A 101 -11.13 2.37 -4.04
CA ARG A 101 -11.88 3.37 -3.27
C ARG A 101 -10.96 4.39 -2.59
N GLU A 102 -9.85 3.93 -2.00
CA GLU A 102 -8.86 4.83 -1.41
C GLU A 102 -8.31 5.83 -2.47
N ARG A 103 -8.00 5.34 -3.67
CA ARG A 103 -7.56 6.16 -4.81
C ARG A 103 -8.63 7.18 -5.23
N GLU A 104 -9.89 6.76 -5.36
CA GLU A 104 -11.00 7.66 -5.74
C GLU A 104 -11.18 8.81 -4.75
N VAL A 105 -11.04 8.55 -3.45
CA VAL A 105 -11.09 9.58 -2.40
C VAL A 105 -9.96 10.59 -2.55
N ILE A 106 -8.75 10.13 -2.87
CA ILE A 106 -7.59 11.00 -3.11
C ILE A 106 -7.83 11.86 -4.35
N GLU A 107 -8.31 11.27 -5.45
CA GLU A 107 -8.64 12.00 -6.69
C GLU A 107 -9.70 13.07 -6.48
N LEU A 108 -10.78 12.73 -5.76
CA LEU A 108 -11.80 13.69 -5.39
C LEU A 108 -11.23 14.82 -4.52
N SER A 109 -10.35 14.49 -3.58
CA SER A 109 -9.69 15.47 -2.72
C SER A 109 -8.79 16.42 -3.52
N MET A 110 -8.08 15.92 -4.55
CA MET A 110 -7.28 16.76 -5.45
C MET A 110 -8.16 17.69 -6.30
N LYS A 111 -9.31 17.20 -6.80
CA LYS A 111 -10.30 18.02 -7.52
C LYS A 111 -10.83 19.16 -6.67
N MET A 112 -11.20 18.85 -5.43
CA MET A 112 -11.73 19.82 -4.48
C MET A 112 -10.68 20.81 -3.95
N ALA A 113 -9.38 20.52 -4.10
CA ALA A 113 -8.32 21.39 -3.63
C ALA A 113 -8.35 22.74 -4.39
N PRO A 114 -8.35 23.89 -3.70
CA PRO A 114 -8.58 25.17 -4.36
C PRO A 114 -7.35 25.72 -5.09
N THR A 115 -6.14 25.21 -4.81
CA THR A 115 -4.87 25.69 -5.37
C THR A 115 -3.94 24.51 -5.67
N LYS A 116 -2.92 24.71 -6.50
CA LYS A 116 -1.91 23.67 -6.78
C LYS A 116 -1.14 23.28 -5.52
N THR A 117 -0.83 24.23 -4.63
CA THR A 117 -0.23 23.90 -3.33
C THR A 117 -1.12 22.97 -2.50
N ASP A 118 -2.44 23.20 -2.50
CA ASP A 118 -3.37 22.33 -1.78
C ASP A 118 -3.43 20.92 -2.38
N VAL A 119 -3.33 20.78 -3.71
CA VAL A 119 -3.20 19.48 -4.38
C VAL A 119 -1.95 18.74 -3.90
N GLN A 120 -0.80 19.42 -3.84
CA GLN A 120 0.43 18.81 -3.31
C GLN A 120 0.27 18.42 -1.82
N MET A 121 -0.45 19.21 -1.03
CA MET A 121 -0.73 18.88 0.38
C MET A 121 -1.64 17.64 0.53
N VAL A 122 -2.62 17.47 -0.36
CA VAL A 122 -3.45 16.25 -0.42
C VAL A 122 -2.56 15.04 -0.70
N ALA A 123 -1.72 15.11 -1.74
CA ALA A 123 -0.79 14.03 -2.09
C ALA A 123 0.18 13.71 -0.94
N PHE A 124 0.78 14.73 -0.32
CA PHE A 124 1.68 14.55 0.82
C PHE A 124 1.00 13.87 2.01
N ARG A 125 -0.23 14.28 2.35
CA ARG A 125 -1.01 13.65 3.44
C ARG A 125 -1.34 12.19 3.10
N ALA A 126 -1.70 11.91 1.86
CA ALA A 126 -1.92 10.54 1.39
C ALA A 126 -0.64 9.69 1.50
N SER A 127 0.52 10.18 1.06
CA SER A 127 1.81 9.48 1.23
C SER A 127 2.10 9.17 2.70
N LYS A 128 1.87 10.12 3.61
CA LYS A 128 2.06 9.90 5.05
C LYS A 128 1.09 8.88 5.63
N GLN A 129 -0.11 8.77 5.08
CA GLN A 129 -1.05 7.72 5.49
C GLN A 129 -0.61 6.36 4.99
N ILE A 130 -0.14 6.26 3.74
CA ILE A 130 0.40 5.03 3.15
C ILE A 130 1.58 4.52 3.98
N GLU A 131 2.52 5.39 4.37
CA GLU A 131 3.70 5.01 5.18
C GLU A 131 3.35 4.26 6.48
N LYS A 132 2.17 4.50 7.05
CA LYS A 132 1.71 3.86 8.30
C LYS A 132 1.20 2.43 8.13
N HIS A 133 0.97 1.96 6.90
CA HIS A 133 0.55 0.57 6.68
C HIS A 133 1.67 -0.39 7.09
N GLN A 134 1.29 -1.48 7.77
CA GLN A 134 2.25 -2.46 8.30
C GLN A 134 2.90 -3.28 7.17
N ASN A 135 2.12 -3.64 6.15
CA ASN A 135 2.59 -4.47 5.05
C ASN A 135 3.39 -3.63 4.02
N PRO A 136 4.68 -3.95 3.77
CA PRO A 136 5.50 -3.22 2.79
C PRO A 136 5.00 -3.35 1.34
N GLU A 137 4.49 -4.50 0.92
CA GLU A 137 3.97 -4.69 -0.45
C GLU A 137 2.75 -3.80 -0.70
N GLU A 138 1.84 -3.79 0.27
CA GLU A 138 0.66 -2.92 0.25
C GLU A 138 1.00 -1.42 0.23
N ARG A 139 2.10 -1.03 0.90
CA ARG A 139 2.59 0.35 0.85
C ARG A 139 3.07 0.72 -0.54
N GLU A 140 3.83 -0.17 -1.17
CA GLU A 140 4.35 0.05 -2.51
C GLU A 140 3.22 0.19 -3.53
N ILE A 141 2.25 -0.73 -3.50
CA ILE A 141 1.11 -0.71 -4.43
C ILE A 141 0.31 0.59 -4.27
N ARG A 142 -0.02 1.00 -3.04
CA ARG A 142 -0.72 2.27 -2.79
C ARG A 142 0.09 3.48 -3.23
N ALA A 143 1.41 3.46 -3.02
CA ALA A 143 2.28 4.55 -3.45
C ALA A 143 2.29 4.70 -4.98
N LYS A 144 2.30 3.58 -5.72
CA LYS A 144 2.18 3.58 -7.18
C LYS A 144 0.85 4.17 -7.64
N HIS A 145 -0.27 3.74 -7.06
CA HIS A 145 -1.58 4.32 -7.37
C HIS A 145 -1.68 5.81 -7.04
N LEU A 146 -1.08 6.26 -5.93
CA LEU A 146 -1.03 7.68 -5.58
C LEU A 146 -0.22 8.48 -6.61
N ALA A 147 0.93 7.97 -7.02
CA ALA A 147 1.78 8.63 -8.00
C ALA A 147 1.08 8.74 -9.36
N ASP A 148 0.44 7.65 -9.81
CA ASP A 148 -0.34 7.59 -11.04
C ASP A 148 -1.53 8.56 -11.01
N ALA A 149 -2.37 8.50 -9.96
CA ALA A 149 -3.52 9.40 -9.79
C ALA A 149 -3.13 10.87 -9.77
N LYS A 150 -2.03 11.21 -9.08
CA LYS A 150 -1.49 12.58 -9.06
C LYS A 150 -1.03 12.99 -10.45
N HIS A 151 -0.27 12.14 -11.13
CA HIS A 151 0.25 12.44 -12.46
C HIS A 151 -0.90 12.67 -13.46
N GLU A 152 -1.89 11.77 -13.50
CA GLU A 152 -3.09 11.91 -14.33
C GLU A 152 -3.81 13.23 -14.06
N TYR A 153 -4.03 13.56 -12.78
CA TYR A 153 -4.71 14.79 -12.42
C TYR A 153 -3.92 16.04 -12.81
N GLU A 154 -2.58 16.03 -12.66
CA GLU A 154 -1.71 17.13 -13.06
C GLU A 154 -1.72 17.41 -14.58
N GLN A 155 -2.09 16.42 -15.40
CA GLN A 155 -2.26 16.61 -16.84
C GLN A 155 -3.60 17.25 -17.23
N THR A 156 -4.58 17.30 -16.32
CA THR A 156 -5.91 17.85 -16.60
C THR A 156 -5.89 19.37 -16.75
N ASP A 157 -6.79 19.91 -17.57
CA ASP A 157 -6.95 21.36 -17.70
C ASP A 157 -7.47 21.98 -16.40
N GLU A 158 -8.31 21.25 -15.66
CA GLU A 158 -8.77 21.64 -14.33
C GLU A 158 -7.60 21.95 -13.38
N TYR A 159 -6.56 21.11 -13.36
CA TYR A 159 -5.37 21.37 -12.56
C TYR A 159 -4.55 22.56 -13.07
N LYS A 160 -4.36 22.68 -14.40
CA LYS A 160 -3.58 23.77 -15.01
C LYS A 160 -4.19 25.14 -14.69
N GLU A 161 -5.52 25.22 -14.68
CA GLU A 161 -6.29 26.42 -14.38
C GLU A 161 -6.30 26.80 -12.89
N LYS A 162 -5.95 25.88 -11.98
CA LYS A 162 -5.85 26.23 -10.56
C LYS A 162 -4.74 27.28 -10.34
N PRO A 163 -4.99 28.29 -9.49
CA PRO A 163 -3.93 29.18 -9.04
C PRO A 163 -2.89 28.38 -8.26
N ASN A 164 -1.63 28.83 -8.31
CA ASN A 164 -0.53 28.17 -7.63
C ASN A 164 -0.71 28.24 -6.11
N SER A 165 -1.16 29.39 -5.58
CA SER A 165 -1.31 29.66 -4.15
C SER A 165 -2.56 30.50 -3.84
N PRO A 166 -3.11 30.47 -2.61
CA PRO A 166 -4.24 31.30 -2.23
C PRO A 166 -3.99 32.81 -2.44
N LEU A 167 -2.74 33.26 -2.35
CA LEU A 167 -2.35 34.65 -2.55
C LEU A 167 -2.43 35.10 -4.02
N GLU A 168 -2.26 34.19 -4.97
CA GLU A 168 -2.33 34.51 -6.41
C GLU A 168 -3.77 34.80 -6.86
N LYS A 169 -4.79 34.30 -6.14
CA LYS A 169 -6.19 34.74 -6.35
C LYS A 169 -6.38 36.23 -6.06
N GLN A 170 -5.54 36.83 -5.20
CA GLN A 170 -5.58 38.26 -4.90
C GLN A 170 -4.74 39.09 -5.88
N GLU A 171 -3.74 38.48 -6.52
CA GLU A 171 -2.89 39.09 -7.54
C GLU A 171 -3.44 38.89 -8.97
N LYS A 172 -4.71 39.19 -9.21
CA LYS A 172 -5.01 39.84 -10.49
C LYS A 172 -4.60 41.29 -10.29
N PRO A 173 -3.39 41.73 -10.71
CA PRO A 173 -3.12 43.15 -10.71
C PRO A 173 -4.14 43.75 -11.68
N ALA A 174 -5.08 44.54 -11.16
CA ALA A 174 -5.44 45.73 -11.89
C ALA A 174 -4.09 46.38 -12.20
N THR A 175 -3.66 46.33 -13.45
CA THR A 175 -2.46 47.01 -13.91
C THR A 175 -2.74 48.50 -13.78
N ILE A 176 -2.67 49.03 -12.56
CA ILE A 176 -2.45 50.44 -12.34
C ILE A 176 -0.99 50.61 -12.71
N SER A 177 -0.77 50.86 -13.99
CA SER A 177 0.48 51.41 -14.49
C SER A 177 0.68 52.74 -13.78
N TYR A 178 1.28 52.70 -12.59
CA TYR A 178 1.83 53.90 -11.99
C TYR A 178 3.03 54.25 -12.87
N LYS A 179 2.85 55.25 -13.75
CA LYS A 179 3.96 55.93 -14.40
C LYS A 179 4.47 56.96 -13.39
N PRO A 180 5.55 56.69 -12.61
CA PRO A 180 6.12 57.73 -11.78
C PRO A 180 6.52 58.89 -12.68
N ASN A 181 6.00 60.09 -12.39
CA ASN A 181 6.40 61.30 -13.10
C ASN A 181 7.88 61.55 -12.77
N GLN A 182 8.78 61.16 -13.68
CA GLN A 182 10.24 61.16 -13.47
C GLN A 182 10.76 62.49 -12.90
N LYS A 183 10.10 63.61 -13.21
CA LYS A 183 10.44 64.92 -12.65
C LYS A 183 10.35 64.95 -11.12
N GLN A 184 9.26 64.44 -10.53
CA GLN A 184 9.07 64.44 -9.07
C GLN A 184 10.04 63.51 -8.36
N SER A 185 10.33 62.33 -8.93
CA SER A 185 11.30 61.40 -8.34
C SER A 185 12.73 61.95 -8.38
N ILE A 186 13.10 62.63 -9.48
CA ILE A 186 14.40 63.30 -9.60
C ILE A 186 14.50 64.48 -8.63
N GLU A 187 13.42 65.23 -8.44
CA GLU A 187 13.38 66.38 -7.54
C GLU A 187 13.49 65.94 -6.07
N MET A 188 12.79 64.87 -5.66
CA MET A 188 12.97 64.28 -4.33
C MET A 188 14.38 63.74 -4.11
N ALA A 189 14.97 63.09 -5.12
CA ALA A 189 16.35 62.59 -5.04
C ALA A 189 17.38 63.73 -4.91
N LYS A 190 17.16 64.86 -5.60
CA LYS A 190 17.99 66.07 -5.46
C LYS A 190 17.89 66.65 -4.06
N VAL A 191 16.68 66.84 -3.54
CA VAL A 191 16.46 67.37 -2.18
C VAL A 191 17.12 66.47 -1.13
N ALA A 192 16.96 65.15 -1.26
CA ALA A 192 17.60 64.20 -0.35
C ALA A 192 19.13 64.32 -0.40
N TYR A 193 19.73 64.40 -1.59
CA TYR A 193 21.18 64.53 -1.75
C TYR A 193 21.73 65.88 -1.24
N GLU A 194 20.95 66.96 -1.35
CA GLU A 194 21.31 68.28 -0.80
C GLU A 194 21.38 68.25 0.74
N GLN A 195 20.49 67.49 1.40
CA GLN A 195 20.46 67.39 2.87
C GLN A 195 21.65 66.61 3.46
N VAL A 196 22.29 65.74 2.67
CA VAL A 196 23.43 64.93 3.14
C VAL A 196 24.78 65.44 2.65
N LYS A 197 24.84 66.57 1.92
CA LYS A 197 26.12 67.14 1.49
C LYS A 197 26.94 67.56 2.72
N PRO A 198 28.13 66.97 2.95
CA PRO A 198 28.98 67.37 4.05
C PRO A 198 29.48 68.81 3.80
N GLN A 199 29.28 69.69 4.78
CA GLN A 199 29.83 71.05 4.72
C GLN A 199 31.35 70.96 4.71
N LYS A 200 31.99 71.46 3.64
CA LYS A 200 33.45 71.63 3.59
C LYS A 200 33.84 72.61 4.69
N LYS A 201 34.46 72.11 5.76
CA LYS A 201 35.18 72.96 6.71
C LYS A 201 36.46 73.44 6.03
N GLU A 202 36.48 74.71 5.66
CA GLU A 202 37.72 75.38 5.26
C GLU A 202 38.60 75.54 6.52
N ASN A 203 39.55 74.63 6.70
CA ASN A 203 40.60 74.80 7.70
C ASN A 203 41.53 75.92 7.23
N THR A 204 41.30 77.11 7.73
CA THR A 204 42.23 78.24 7.59
C THR A 204 43.35 78.01 8.61
N ILE A 205 44.53 77.59 8.15
CA ILE A 205 45.72 77.48 8.99
C ILE A 205 46.27 78.91 9.15
N GLN A 206 46.06 79.52 10.31
CA GLN A 206 46.80 80.72 10.72
C GLN A 206 48.20 80.29 11.16
N TYR A 207 49.22 80.81 10.47
CA TYR A 207 50.60 80.79 10.94
C TYR A 207 50.78 82.03 11.84
N ASP A 208 50.92 81.82 13.15
CA ASP A 208 51.49 82.83 14.04
C ASP A 208 53.02 82.76 14.01
N GLN A 209 53.62 83.95 13.95
CA GLN A 209 55.04 84.26 13.82
C GLN A 209 55.79 84.13 15.15
#